data_AF-A0A350Y8R5-F1
#
_entry.id   AF-A0A350Y8R5-F1
#
_cell.length_a   1.000
_cell.length_b   1.000
_cell.length_c   1.000
_cell.angle_alpha   90.00
_cell.angle_beta   90.00
_cell.angle_gamma   90.00
#
_symmetry.space_group_name_H-M   'P 1'
#
loop_
_entity.id
_entity.type
_entity.pdbx_description
1 polymer ?
#
loop_
_entity_poly.entity_id
_entity_poly.type
_entity_poly.pdbx_seq_one_letter_code
_entity_poly.pdbx_strand_id
1 'polypeptide(L)' 'DLSDIDANYNITGNQAFTFIGSAAFSGLGQVRYSGGILRANITGDLAADFEVSLTGSPSLVVSDIIL' A
#
# COMPACT_ATOMS: atom_id res chain seq x y z
N ASP A 1 -0.48 9.63 5.14
CA ASP A 1 -1.89 9.49 4.77
C ASP A 1 -1.94 8.96 3.34
N LEU A 2 -2.68 7.88 3.10
CA LEU A 2 -2.89 7.30 1.78
C LEU A 2 -4.37 7.40 1.35
N SER A 3 -5.25 7.95 2.18
CA SER A 3 -6.70 7.96 1.95
C SER A 3 -7.13 8.80 0.74
N ASP A 4 -6.29 9.70 0.24
CA ASP A 4 -6.55 10.48 -0.98
C ASP A 4 -6.11 9.75 -2.27
N ILE A 5 -5.48 8.58 -2.16
CA ILE A 5 -5.01 7.80 -3.30
C ILE A 5 -6.01 6.69 -3.58
N ASP A 6 -6.57 6.70 -4.78
CA ASP A 6 -7.48 5.66 -5.24
C ASP A 6 -6.75 4.32 -5.46
N ALA A 7 -7.10 3.32 -4.66
CA ALA A 7 -6.47 2.01 -4.68
C ALA A 7 -6.85 1.16 -5.92
N ASN A 8 -7.83 1.57 -6.73
CA ASN A 8 -8.20 0.84 -7.95
C ASN A 8 -8.66 1.75 -9.09
N TYR A 9 -7.72 2.08 -9.98
CA TYR A 9 -7.98 2.95 -11.15
C TYR A 9 -9.03 2.42 -12.15
N ASN A 10 -9.45 1.15 -12.06
CA ASN A 10 -10.39 0.56 -13.01
C ASN A 10 -11.85 0.89 -12.72
N ILE A 11 -12.17 1.44 -11.53
CA ILE A 11 -13.54 1.78 -11.15
C ILE A 11 -13.61 3.23 -10.67
N THR A 12 -14.77 3.86 -10.84
CA THR A 12 -14.97 5.25 -10.43
C THR A 12 -15.13 5.36 -8.92
N GLY A 13 -14.44 6.32 -8.31
CA GLY A 13 -14.54 6.64 -6.89
C GLY A 13 -13.17 6.81 -6.27
N ASN A 14 -13.09 6.70 -4.94
CA ASN A 14 -11.84 6.60 -4.22
C ASN A 14 -11.89 5.33 -3.36
N GLN A 15 -11.12 4.31 -3.72
CA GLN A 15 -11.10 3.04 -2.99
C GLN A 15 -9.95 3.04 -2.00
N ALA A 16 -10.26 2.64 -0.77
CA ALA A 16 -9.26 2.47 0.28
C ALA A 16 -8.33 1.28 -0.03
N PHE A 17 -7.06 1.40 0.35
CA PHE A 17 -6.15 0.26 0.29
C PHE A 17 -6.50 -0.80 1.34
N THR A 18 -6.03 -2.02 1.09
CA THR A 18 -5.96 -3.08 2.11
C THR A 18 -4.51 -3.25 2.56
N PHE A 19 -4.23 -3.03 3.84
CA PHE A 19 -2.91 -3.33 4.40
C PHE A 19 -2.72 -4.83 4.61
N ILE A 20 -1.72 -5.40 3.95
CA ILE A 20 -1.43 -6.85 3.98
C ILE A 20 -0.20 -7.21 4.82
N GLY A 21 0.31 -6.27 5.62
CA GLY A 21 1.53 -6.47 6.40
C GLY A 21 2.75 -6.61 5.48
N SER A 22 3.56 -7.65 5.72
CA SER A 22 4.75 -7.94 4.91
C SER A 22 4.51 -8.96 3.79
N ALA A 23 3.29 -9.46 3.62
CA ALA A 23 2.95 -10.44 2.59
C ALA A 23 3.28 -9.90 1.18
N ALA A 24 3.58 -10.81 0.25
CA ALA A 24 3.68 -10.43 -1.16
C ALA A 24 2.30 -10.00 -1.69
N PHE A 25 2.29 -9.14 -2.70
CA PHE A 25 1.05 -8.76 -3.36
C PHE A 25 0.35 -10.00 -3.91
N SER A 26 -0.97 -10.04 -3.74
CA SER A 26 -1.87 -11.05 -4.28
C SER A 26 -3.02 -10.45 -5.09
N GLY A 27 -3.10 -9.12 -5.16
CA GLY A 27 -4.09 -8.42 -5.96
C GLY A 27 -3.94 -6.90 -5.89
N LEU A 28 -4.83 -6.24 -6.63
CA LEU A 28 -4.95 -4.78 -6.68
C LEU A 28 -5.33 -4.16 -5.33
N GLY A 29 -5.01 -2.88 -5.17
CA GLY A 29 -5.40 -2.08 -4.02
C GLY A 29 -4.77 -2.51 -2.71
N GLN A 30 -3.62 -3.19 -2.77
CA GLN A 30 -2.89 -3.65 -1.60
C GLN A 30 -1.76 -2.70 -1.26
N VAL A 31 -1.56 -2.50 0.05
CA VAL A 31 -0.39 -1.80 0.59
C VAL A 31 0.35 -2.73 1.54
N ARG A 32 1.67 -2.80 1.42
CA ARG A 32 2.55 -3.66 2.21
C ARG A 32 3.74 -2.90 2.75
N TYR A 33 4.25 -3.34 3.90
CA TYR A 33 5.46 -2.80 4.50
C TYR A 33 6.43 -3.93 4.82
N SER A 34 7.67 -3.81 4.34
CA SER A 34 8.72 -4.79 4.61
C SER A 34 10.10 -4.14 4.48
N GLY A 35 10.97 -4.40 5.45
CA GLY A 35 12.37 -3.97 5.40
C GLY A 35 12.58 -2.45 5.33
N GLY A 36 11.65 -1.65 5.86
CA GLY A 36 11.72 -0.19 5.77
C GLY A 36 11.15 0.41 4.50
N ILE A 37 10.44 -0.37 3.67
CA ILE A 37 9.83 0.11 2.44
C ILE A 37 8.32 -0.14 2.50
N LEU A 38 7.55 0.95 2.43
CA LEU A 38 6.11 0.92 2.21
C LEU A 38 5.87 0.90 0.70
N ARG A 39 5.05 -0.03 0.23
CA ARG A 39 4.77 -0.26 -1.19
C ARG A 39 3.28 -0.35 -1.40
N ALA A 40 2.76 0.23 -2.46
CA ALA A 40 1.37 -0.01 -2.84
C ALA A 40 1.21 -0.38 -4.31
N ASN A 41 0.12 -1.08 -4.59
CA ASN A 41 -0.30 -1.48 -5.92
C ASN A 41 -1.73 -0.97 -6.16
N ILE A 42 -1.92 -0.23 -7.24
CA ILE A 42 -3.19 0.24 -7.77
C ILE A 42 -3.50 -0.39 -9.13
N THR A 43 -2.48 -0.85 -9.88
CA THR A 43 -2.65 -1.30 -11.26
C THR A 43 -3.08 -2.77 -11.38
N GLY A 44 -2.97 -3.55 -10.30
CA GLY A 44 -3.34 -4.96 -10.24
C GLY A 44 -2.28 -5.93 -10.75
N ASP A 45 -1.10 -5.44 -11.14
CA ASP A 45 0.07 -6.31 -11.25
C ASP A 45 0.57 -6.75 -9.86
N LEU A 46 1.49 -7.73 -9.79
CA LEU A 46 2.05 -8.16 -8.51
C LEU A 46 3.32 -7.37 -8.13
N ALA A 47 3.45 -6.15 -8.65
CA ALA A 47 4.56 -5.23 -8.39
C ALA A 47 4.08 -3.98 -7.62
N ALA A 48 5.03 -3.17 -7.16
CA ALA A 48 4.69 -1.90 -6.54
C ALA A 48 4.57 -0.82 -7.62
N ASP A 49 3.47 -0.07 -7.61
CA ASP A 49 3.32 1.13 -8.44
C ASP A 49 4.03 2.33 -7.82
N PHE A 50 4.13 2.35 -6.48
CA PHE A 50 4.96 3.31 -5.76
C PHE A 50 5.62 2.68 -4.52
N GLU A 51 6.76 3.25 -4.13
CA GLU A 51 7.51 2.87 -2.93
C GLU A 51 7.90 4.11 -2.12
N VAL A 52 7.86 4.00 -0.80
CA VAL A 52 8.35 5.00 0.15
C VAL A 52 9.31 4.32 1.12
N SER A 53 10.56 4.77 1.16
CA SER A 53 11.54 4.29 2.14
C SER A 53 11.41 5.07 3.45
N LEU A 54 11.24 4.34 4.54
CA LEU A 54 11.25 4.84 5.91
C LEU A 54 12.61 4.58 6.53
N THR A 55 13.40 5.64 6.71
CA THR A 55 14.72 5.55 7.32
C THR A 55 14.65 4.98 8.73
N GLY A 56 15.57 4.06 9.05
CA GLY A 56 15.60 3.37 10.35
C GLY A 56 14.64 2.18 10.45
N SER A 57 13.88 1.88 9.39
CA SER A 57 12.98 0.72 9.31
C SER A 57 12.10 0.55 10.55
N PRO A 58 11.34 1.60 10.94
CA PRO A 58 10.52 1.54 12.15
C PRO A 58 9.51 0.39 12.07
N SER A 59 9.06 -0.08 13.24
CA SER A 59 7.86 -0.91 13.30
C SER A 59 6.67 -0.08 12.82
N LEU A 60 5.87 -0.64 11.93
CA LEU A 60 4.70 0.02 11.36
C LEU A 60 3.49 -0.91 11.51
N VAL A 61 2.45 -0.41 12.16
CA VAL A 61 1.18 -1.12 12.34
C VAL A 61 0.08 -0.46 11.51
N VAL A 62 -1.03 -1.16 11.31
CA VAL A 62 -2.13 -0.68 10.46
C VAL A 62 -2.69 0.67 10.93
N SER A 63 -2.69 0.94 12.24
CA SER A 63 -3.17 2.21 12.81
C SER A 63 -2.27 3.40 12.50
N ASP A 64 -1.04 3.19 12.02
CA ASP A 64 -0.13 4.26 11.60
C ASP A 64 -0.43 4.73 10.17
N ILE A 65 -1.27 4.00 9.44
CA ILE A 65 -1.68 4.30 8.07
C ILE A 65 -3.14 4.74 8.05
N ILE A 66 -3.38 5.96 7.59
CA ILE A 66 -4.72 6.43 7.26
C ILE A 66 -5.03 5.99 5.82
N LEU A 67 -6.14 5.26 5.65
CA LEU A 67 -6.57 4.59 4.41
C LEU A 67 -7.98 5.03 4.01
#